data_AF-A0A0Q7XFK0-F1
#
_entry.id   AF-A0A0Q7XFK0-F1
#
_cell.length_a   1.000
_cell.length_b   1.000
_cell.length_c   1.000
_cell.angle_alpha   90.00
_cell.angle_beta   90.00
_cell.angle_gamma   90.00
#
_symmetry.space_group_name_H-M   'P 1'
#
loop_
_entity.id
_entity.type
_entity.pdbx_description
1 polymer ?
#
loop_
_entity_poly.entity_id
_entity_poly.type
_entity_poly.pdbx_seq_one_letter_code
_entity_poly.pdbx_strand_id
1 'polypeptide(L)'
;MLIGMVFSAYAATPITINTSVQYKIKNVNSGLVLGIDGASQAAGSKVIQWADNGTADHLWHFMPMGNGRYNIENMLTHQVLGVTNASTADGAQVVQWADNGTSDHLWIVTQAASGNFLIQNVNSGKYLDVYMASTANTATIDQWGLTGCTCQEWQLVNTGASPYPAPRAVAGNGIFVHDPYMLRDTSGKYWLYGSHQTLATSTDGVNFTNYTNCTSAQMGGYAPNCPPIGPDFSSWSGLQTPKGWNNGANTDVWAPSLMVVNGTYYQYYSIPYLPSTGAEAVIGVATSASPQGPWTDKGFVTKSWNSTTTSPPPGFWATTDNAIDPAPFRDASGNWWMAWGSWTDGTHLVQLDPANGLIKANAPVYTVAKRGTPSAGEEGPFIYYYNGYYYYFAPINECCKGSTSTYRTIVGRSTSVTGPYVDRGGVALTAGGGTILLSTHGNIIGPGGGSVFTDAGNGNKPTYVYHYYDGNNGGRATLGINTLGFTADGWPFIQ
;
A
#
# COMPACT_ATOMS: atom_id res chain seq x y z
N MET A 1 -61.72 -5.31 -10.63
CA MET A 1 -60.60 -5.51 -11.58
C MET A 1 -59.40 -4.76 -11.00
N LEU A 2 -58.61 -5.43 -10.17
CA LEU A 2 -57.38 -4.87 -9.59
C LEU A 2 -56.26 -5.22 -10.58
N ILE A 3 -55.72 -4.22 -11.28
CA ILE A 3 -54.55 -4.40 -12.13
C ILE A 3 -53.35 -4.47 -11.18
N GLY A 4 -52.83 -5.68 -10.96
CA GLY A 4 -51.55 -5.87 -10.28
C GLY A 4 -50.45 -5.24 -11.14
N MET A 5 -49.80 -4.20 -10.61
CA MET A 5 -48.53 -3.74 -11.13
C MET A 5 -47.50 -4.85 -10.91
N VAL A 6 -47.13 -5.53 -11.99
CA VAL A 6 -45.98 -6.42 -12.00
C VAL A 6 -44.76 -5.51 -11.96
N PHE A 7 -44.11 -5.39 -10.80
CA PHE A 7 -42.73 -4.89 -10.76
C PHE A 7 -41.91 -5.91 -11.56
N SER A 8 -41.56 -5.55 -12.80
CA SER A 8 -40.57 -6.32 -13.55
C SER A 8 -39.29 -6.22 -12.74
N ALA A 9 -38.84 -7.33 -12.18
CA ALA A 9 -37.57 -7.42 -11.51
C ALA A 9 -36.52 -7.00 -12.54
N TYR A 10 -35.91 -5.83 -12.36
CA TYR A 10 -34.75 -5.42 -13.14
C TYR A 10 -33.70 -6.52 -12.94
N ALA A 11 -33.51 -7.36 -13.95
CA ALA A 11 -32.46 -8.37 -13.95
C ALA A 11 -31.13 -7.61 -14.05
N ALA A 12 -30.58 -7.34 -12.87
CA ALA A 12 -29.39 -6.55 -12.65
C ALA A 12 -28.27 -7.54 -12.30
N THR A 13 -27.42 -7.86 -13.27
CA THR A 13 -26.26 -8.75 -13.06
C THR A 13 -25.00 -7.93 -12.76
N PRO A 14 -24.34 -8.14 -11.61
CA PRO A 14 -23.02 -7.56 -11.35
C PRO A 14 -22.04 -7.90 -12.48
N ILE A 15 -21.22 -6.93 -12.88
CA ILE A 15 -20.24 -7.12 -13.95
C ILE A 15 -18.80 -6.99 -13.44
N THR A 16 -17.90 -7.69 -14.14
CA THR A 16 -16.46 -7.49 -13.97
C THR A 16 -16.02 -6.32 -14.85
N ILE A 17 -15.40 -5.30 -14.24
CA ILE A 17 -14.83 -4.16 -14.94
C ILE A 17 -13.40 -4.48 -15.37
N ASN A 18 -12.99 -3.99 -16.55
CA ASN A 18 -11.58 -4.07 -16.95
C ASN A 18 -10.78 -3.04 -16.14
N THR A 19 -10.02 -3.51 -15.15
CA THR A 19 -9.20 -2.68 -14.25
C THR A 19 -7.89 -2.20 -14.87
N SER A 20 -7.64 -2.50 -16.14
CA SER A 20 -6.40 -2.12 -16.84
C SER A 20 -6.52 -0.78 -17.57
N VAL A 21 -7.67 -0.12 -17.48
CA VAL A 21 -7.96 1.11 -18.24
C VAL A 21 -8.68 2.15 -17.37
N GLN A 22 -8.54 3.41 -17.76
CA GLN A 22 -9.31 4.52 -17.24
C GLN A 22 -10.65 4.64 -18.00
N TYR A 23 -11.66 5.14 -17.31
CA TYR A 23 -13.00 5.36 -17.83
C TYR A 23 -13.43 6.81 -17.66
N LYS A 24 -14.26 7.28 -18.59
CA LYS A 24 -15.19 8.39 -18.32
C LYS A 24 -16.53 7.79 -17.94
N ILE A 25 -17.13 8.27 -16.85
CA ILE A 25 -18.43 7.81 -16.36
C ILE A 25 -19.48 8.82 -16.85
N LYS A 26 -20.18 8.49 -17.94
CA LYS A 26 -21.08 9.41 -18.65
C LYS A 26 -22.53 9.15 -18.28
N ASN A 27 -23.25 10.17 -17.82
CA ASN A 27 -24.66 10.04 -17.48
C ASN A 27 -25.51 9.89 -18.75
N VAL A 28 -26.47 8.95 -18.74
CA VAL A 28 -27.33 8.67 -19.90
C VAL A 28 -28.34 9.79 -20.15
N ASN A 29 -28.87 10.44 -19.10
CA ASN A 29 -29.85 11.51 -19.23
C ASN A 29 -29.25 12.82 -19.78
N SER A 30 -28.10 13.25 -19.26
CA SER A 30 -27.49 14.55 -19.62
C SER A 30 -26.45 14.44 -20.73
N GLY A 31 -25.82 13.27 -20.90
CA GLY A 31 -24.64 13.10 -21.76
C GLY A 31 -23.36 13.74 -21.20
N LEU A 32 -23.39 14.28 -19.97
CA LEU A 32 -22.24 14.85 -19.27
C LEU A 32 -21.46 13.75 -18.53
N VAL A 33 -20.22 14.04 -18.14
CA VAL A 33 -19.34 13.09 -17.45
C VAL A 33 -19.16 13.44 -15.98
N LEU A 34 -18.93 12.42 -15.16
CA LEU A 34 -18.58 12.53 -13.75
C LEU A 34 -17.23 13.27 -13.59
N GLY A 35 -17.19 14.29 -12.75
CA GLY A 35 -16.01 15.10 -12.50
C GLY A 35 -15.95 15.63 -11.06
N ILE A 36 -14.86 16.30 -10.72
CA ILE A 36 -14.67 16.91 -9.40
C ILE A 36 -14.93 18.41 -9.49
N ASP A 37 -15.73 18.94 -8.58
CA ASP A 37 -16.04 20.38 -8.57
C ASP A 37 -14.76 21.22 -8.50
N GLY A 38 -14.59 22.09 -9.50
CA GLY A 38 -13.41 22.94 -9.68
C GLY A 38 -12.08 22.19 -9.85
N ALA A 39 -12.09 20.89 -10.18
CA ALA A 39 -10.90 20.03 -10.17
C ALA A 39 -10.12 20.09 -8.84
N SER A 40 -10.84 20.33 -7.74
CA SER A 40 -10.27 20.50 -6.41
C SER A 40 -9.53 19.24 -5.95
N GLN A 41 -8.36 19.42 -5.35
CA GLN A 41 -7.58 18.35 -4.72
C GLN A 41 -8.03 18.06 -3.28
N ALA A 42 -8.85 18.93 -2.67
CA ALA A 42 -9.23 18.80 -1.26
C ALA A 42 -10.18 17.62 -1.03
N ALA A 43 -9.99 16.92 0.09
CA ALA A 43 -10.91 15.89 0.56
C ALA A 43 -12.29 16.49 0.86
N GLY A 44 -13.35 15.74 0.52
CA GLY A 44 -14.74 16.16 0.67
C GLY A 44 -15.25 17.06 -0.45
N SER A 45 -14.43 17.33 -1.48
CA SER A 45 -14.91 18.06 -2.66
C SER A 45 -16.03 17.28 -3.34
N LYS A 46 -17.03 18.03 -3.80
CA LYS A 46 -18.24 17.45 -4.41
C LYS A 46 -17.90 16.79 -5.73
N VAL A 47 -18.58 15.69 -5.99
CA VAL A 47 -18.63 15.07 -7.31
C VAL A 47 -19.82 15.66 -8.05
N ILE A 48 -19.58 16.09 -9.27
CA ILE A 48 -20.55 16.74 -10.14
C ILE A 48 -20.58 16.06 -11.50
N GLN A 49 -21.55 16.43 -12.34
CA GLN A 49 -21.42 16.23 -13.79
C GLN A 49 -20.96 17.50 -14.50
N TRP A 50 -20.19 17.33 -15.57
CA TRP A 50 -19.66 18.41 -16.37
C TRP A 50 -19.44 17.99 -17.84
N ALA A 51 -19.41 18.97 -18.74
CA ALA A 51 -19.09 18.75 -20.15
C ALA A 51 -17.64 18.29 -20.30
N ASP A 52 -17.43 17.13 -20.92
CA ASP A 52 -16.10 16.56 -21.10
C ASP A 52 -15.15 17.53 -21.82
N ASN A 53 -14.13 17.99 -21.10
CA ASN A 53 -13.10 18.92 -21.55
C ASN A 53 -11.71 18.25 -21.59
N GLY A 54 -11.63 16.94 -21.36
CA GLY A 54 -10.39 16.16 -21.36
C GLY A 54 -9.51 16.30 -20.12
N THR A 55 -9.94 16.96 -19.04
CA THR A 55 -9.14 17.06 -17.82
C THR A 55 -9.15 15.76 -17.02
N ALA A 56 -8.09 15.55 -16.23
CA ALA A 56 -7.88 14.29 -15.49
C ALA A 56 -8.91 14.04 -14.39
N ASP A 57 -9.62 15.07 -13.91
CA ASP A 57 -10.68 14.89 -12.92
C ASP A 57 -11.94 14.23 -13.51
N HIS A 58 -12.04 14.12 -14.84
CA HIS A 58 -13.10 13.36 -15.52
C HIS A 58 -12.72 11.89 -15.75
N LEU A 59 -11.50 11.48 -15.37
CA LEU A 59 -10.96 10.15 -15.60
C LEU A 59 -10.99 9.35 -14.31
N TRP A 60 -11.51 8.14 -14.39
CA TRP A 60 -11.76 7.27 -13.24
C TRP A 60 -11.18 5.88 -13.45
N HIS A 61 -10.69 5.27 -12.38
CA HIS A 61 -10.15 3.92 -12.37
C HIS A 61 -10.91 3.04 -11.37
N PHE A 62 -11.31 1.85 -11.80
CA PHE A 62 -12.01 0.89 -10.95
C PHE A 62 -11.01 -0.07 -10.30
N MET A 63 -10.72 0.13 -9.02
CA MET A 63 -9.84 -0.73 -8.24
C MET A 63 -10.62 -1.91 -7.65
N PRO A 64 -10.24 -3.17 -7.93
CA PRO A 64 -10.98 -4.34 -7.43
C PRO A 64 -10.75 -4.55 -5.94
N MET A 65 -11.84 -4.72 -5.18
CA MET A 65 -11.85 -4.90 -3.72
C MET A 65 -12.41 -6.27 -3.28
N GLY A 66 -12.44 -7.24 -4.21
CA GLY A 66 -13.03 -8.56 -3.99
C GLY A 66 -14.56 -8.57 -4.05
N ASN A 67 -15.16 -9.75 -4.22
CA ASN A 67 -16.62 -9.95 -4.25
C ASN A 67 -17.38 -9.03 -5.22
N GLY A 68 -16.77 -8.68 -6.37
CA GLY A 68 -17.38 -7.79 -7.38
C GLY A 68 -17.50 -6.33 -6.96
N ARG A 69 -16.80 -5.91 -5.90
CA ARG A 69 -16.80 -4.54 -5.38
C ARG A 69 -15.58 -3.78 -5.88
N TYR A 70 -15.74 -2.47 -6.00
CA TYR A 70 -14.69 -1.56 -6.43
C TYR A 70 -14.60 -0.33 -5.54
N ASN A 71 -13.39 0.15 -5.30
CA ASN A 71 -13.22 1.59 -5.12
C ASN A 71 -13.13 2.23 -6.51
N ILE A 72 -13.69 3.43 -6.66
CA ILE A 72 -13.65 4.19 -7.92
C ILE A 72 -12.73 5.39 -7.70
N GLU A 73 -11.49 5.28 -8.16
CA GLU A 73 -10.43 6.28 -8.02
C GLU A 73 -10.53 7.38 -9.07
N ASN A 74 -10.32 8.63 -8.68
CA ASN A 74 -10.17 9.75 -9.60
C ASN A 74 -8.70 9.93 -10.02
N MET A 75 -8.42 10.04 -11.32
CA MET A 75 -7.05 10.08 -11.84
C MET A 75 -6.35 11.45 -11.73
N LEU A 76 -7.04 12.51 -11.29
CA LEU A 76 -6.38 13.77 -10.93
C LEU A 76 -5.95 13.78 -9.45
N THR A 77 -6.80 13.26 -8.58
CA THR A 77 -6.67 13.46 -7.13
C THR A 77 -6.18 12.23 -6.38
N HIS A 78 -6.27 11.05 -7.00
CA HIS A 78 -5.97 9.75 -6.39
C HIS A 78 -6.72 9.52 -5.07
N GLN A 79 -7.92 10.10 -5.00
CA GLN A 79 -8.95 9.86 -3.98
C GLN A 79 -10.07 9.03 -4.59
N VAL A 80 -10.92 8.43 -3.74
CA VAL A 80 -11.98 7.53 -4.17
C VAL A 80 -13.36 8.17 -4.02
N LEU A 81 -14.30 7.71 -4.84
CA LEU A 81 -15.71 8.04 -4.77
C LEU A 81 -16.31 7.53 -3.44
N GLY A 82 -16.88 8.43 -2.64
CA GLY A 82 -17.48 8.12 -1.35
C GLY A 82 -18.79 8.87 -1.12
N VAL A 83 -19.50 8.52 -0.06
CA VAL A 83 -20.75 9.21 0.33
C VAL A 83 -20.49 9.99 1.60
N THR A 84 -20.84 11.28 1.58
CA THR A 84 -20.57 12.19 2.70
C THR A 84 -21.08 11.61 4.02
N ASN A 85 -20.18 11.54 5.02
CA ASN A 85 -20.43 10.99 6.36
C ASN A 85 -20.98 9.55 6.38
N ALA A 86 -20.68 8.75 5.35
CA ALA A 86 -21.23 7.40 5.18
C ALA A 86 -22.76 7.33 5.30
N SER A 87 -23.44 8.42 4.93
CA SER A 87 -24.90 8.51 5.05
C SER A 87 -25.59 7.45 4.20
N THR A 88 -26.72 6.93 4.67
CA THR A 88 -27.60 6.02 3.92
C THR A 88 -28.88 6.71 3.45
N ALA A 89 -29.00 8.03 3.68
CA ALA A 89 -30.17 8.81 3.28
C ALA A 89 -30.23 9.04 1.76
N ASP A 90 -31.45 9.22 1.23
CA ASP A 90 -31.65 9.69 -0.14
C ASP A 90 -31.20 11.15 -0.25
N GLY A 91 -30.56 11.50 -1.35
CA GLY A 91 -29.98 12.83 -1.57
C GLY A 91 -28.66 13.07 -0.83
N ALA A 92 -28.05 12.03 -0.25
CA ALA A 92 -26.73 12.20 0.37
C ALA A 92 -25.67 12.44 -0.71
N GLN A 93 -24.93 13.55 -0.55
CA GLN A 93 -23.92 14.02 -1.50
C GLN A 93 -22.78 13.00 -1.67
N VAL A 94 -22.44 12.72 -2.92
CA VAL A 94 -21.24 11.97 -3.30
C VAL A 94 -20.05 12.91 -3.41
N VAL A 95 -18.92 12.49 -2.84
CA VAL A 95 -17.68 13.28 -2.71
C VAL A 95 -16.47 12.42 -3.09
N GLN A 96 -15.31 13.07 -3.24
CA GLN A 96 -14.04 12.36 -3.18
C GLN A 96 -13.50 12.35 -1.74
N TRP A 97 -12.88 11.25 -1.33
CA TRP A 97 -12.21 11.13 -0.05
C TRP A 97 -11.03 10.14 -0.13
N ALA A 98 -10.07 10.23 0.78
CA ALA A 98 -9.05 9.19 0.92
C ALA A 98 -9.72 7.89 1.36
N ASP A 99 -9.41 6.75 0.73
CA ASP A 99 -10.06 5.52 1.17
C ASP A 99 -9.62 5.17 2.59
N ASN A 100 -10.53 5.17 3.55
CA ASN A 100 -10.32 4.84 4.96
C ASN A 100 -10.90 3.45 5.33
N GLY A 101 -11.34 2.67 4.34
CA GLY A 101 -11.88 1.32 4.48
C GLY A 101 -13.36 1.22 4.82
N THR A 102 -14.09 2.33 4.91
CA THR A 102 -15.54 2.31 5.14
C THR A 102 -16.30 1.84 3.90
N SER A 103 -17.45 1.19 4.13
CA SER A 103 -18.27 0.62 3.07
C SER A 103 -18.86 1.64 2.11
N ASP A 104 -18.90 2.93 2.47
CA ASP A 104 -19.45 3.98 1.60
C ASP A 104 -18.48 4.35 0.46
N HIS A 105 -17.23 3.91 0.51
CA HIS A 105 -16.28 4.02 -0.59
C HIS A 105 -16.32 2.83 -1.56
N LEU A 106 -17.13 1.80 -1.25
CA LEU A 106 -17.25 0.58 -2.04
C LEU A 106 -18.49 0.63 -2.93
N TRP A 107 -18.31 0.24 -4.19
CA TRP A 107 -19.35 0.29 -5.21
C TRP A 107 -19.44 -1.03 -5.97
N ILE A 108 -20.67 -1.41 -6.36
CA ILE A 108 -20.95 -2.54 -7.25
C ILE A 108 -21.48 -1.97 -8.56
N VAL A 109 -20.92 -2.43 -9.68
CA VAL A 109 -21.41 -2.05 -11.01
C VAL A 109 -22.25 -3.18 -11.57
N THR A 110 -23.45 -2.83 -12.03
CA THR A 110 -24.43 -3.77 -12.52
C THR A 110 -24.98 -3.32 -13.87
N GLN A 111 -25.11 -4.23 -14.82
CA GLN A 111 -25.74 -3.92 -16.10
C GLN A 111 -27.27 -3.91 -15.95
N ALA A 112 -27.90 -2.81 -16.37
CA ALA A 112 -29.33 -2.65 -16.44
C ALA A 112 -29.89 -3.27 -17.73
N ALA A 113 -31.22 -3.48 -17.78
CA ALA A 113 -31.90 -4.03 -18.96
C ALA A 113 -31.75 -3.17 -20.22
N SER A 114 -31.47 -1.87 -20.06
CA SER A 114 -31.14 -0.95 -21.16
C SER A 114 -29.77 -1.20 -21.80
N GLY A 115 -28.90 -1.99 -21.16
CA GLY A 115 -27.51 -2.17 -21.52
C GLY A 115 -26.56 -1.16 -20.85
N ASN A 116 -27.09 -0.09 -20.24
CA ASN A 116 -26.31 0.87 -19.44
C ASN A 116 -26.02 0.31 -18.03
N PHE A 117 -25.27 1.06 -17.23
CA PHE A 117 -24.81 0.61 -15.91
C PHE A 117 -25.46 1.39 -14.78
N LEU A 118 -25.80 0.65 -13.72
CA LEU A 118 -26.11 1.16 -12.40
C LEU A 118 -24.87 1.01 -11.51
N ILE A 119 -24.56 2.04 -10.74
CA ILE A 119 -23.42 2.06 -9.81
C ILE A 119 -23.99 2.16 -8.39
N GLN A 120 -23.97 1.05 -7.66
CA GLN A 120 -24.61 0.90 -6.36
C GLN A 120 -23.60 1.02 -5.22
N ASN A 121 -23.88 1.87 -4.25
CA ASN A 121 -23.08 2.00 -3.03
C ASN A 121 -23.30 0.79 -2.11
N VAL A 122 -22.23 0.18 -1.62
CA VAL A 122 -22.30 -1.03 -0.78
C VAL A 122 -22.85 -0.72 0.62
N ASN A 123 -22.59 0.47 1.16
CA ASN A 123 -23.07 0.85 2.50
C ASN A 123 -24.57 1.07 2.56
N SER A 124 -25.13 1.79 1.58
CA SER A 124 -26.53 2.20 1.58
C SER A 124 -27.45 1.31 0.73
N GLY A 125 -26.89 0.56 -0.23
CA GLY A 125 -27.65 -0.13 -1.27
C GLY A 125 -28.29 0.80 -2.31
N LYS A 126 -27.94 2.09 -2.31
CA LYS A 126 -28.49 3.13 -3.21
C LYS A 126 -27.59 3.36 -4.41
N TYR A 127 -28.11 4.05 -5.41
CA TYR A 127 -27.47 4.21 -6.72
C TYR A 127 -26.96 5.62 -6.92
N LEU A 128 -25.84 5.73 -7.62
CA LEU A 128 -25.27 6.99 -8.09
C LEU A 128 -26.30 7.73 -8.96
N ASP A 129 -26.68 8.93 -8.55
CA ASP A 129 -27.81 9.68 -9.10
C ASP A 129 -27.39 11.13 -9.40
N VAL A 130 -27.90 11.68 -10.51
CA VAL A 130 -27.75 13.11 -10.81
C VAL A 130 -28.90 13.85 -10.16
N TYR A 131 -28.60 14.69 -9.17
CA TYR A 131 -29.61 15.40 -8.39
C TYR A 131 -30.68 16.05 -9.28
N MET A 132 -31.94 15.72 -9.00
CA MET A 132 -33.13 16.22 -9.70
C MET A 132 -33.13 15.94 -11.22
N ALA A 133 -32.41 14.91 -11.68
CA ALA A 133 -32.23 14.58 -13.10
C ALA A 133 -31.75 15.78 -13.95
N SER A 134 -31.01 16.70 -13.34
CA SER A 134 -30.52 17.90 -14.01
C SER A 134 -29.62 17.55 -15.19
N THR A 135 -29.63 18.37 -16.23
CA THR A 135 -28.72 18.28 -17.39
C THR A 135 -27.69 19.40 -17.42
N ALA A 136 -27.64 20.22 -16.36
CA ALA A 136 -26.69 21.31 -16.26
C ALA A 136 -25.30 20.81 -15.82
N ASN A 137 -24.26 21.50 -16.30
CA ASN A 137 -22.95 21.48 -15.66
C ASN A 137 -23.10 21.87 -14.18
N THR A 138 -22.22 21.35 -13.31
CA THR A 138 -22.22 21.55 -11.84
C THR A 138 -23.36 20.89 -11.09
N ALA A 139 -24.29 20.22 -11.77
CA ALA A 139 -25.28 19.42 -11.06
C ALA A 139 -24.55 18.38 -10.22
N THR A 140 -24.89 18.37 -8.92
CA THR A 140 -24.26 17.50 -7.95
C THR A 140 -24.70 16.06 -8.15
N ILE A 141 -23.78 15.16 -7.82
CA ILE A 141 -24.07 13.74 -7.77
C ILE A 141 -24.37 13.34 -6.33
N ASP A 142 -25.47 12.64 -6.14
CA ASP A 142 -25.88 12.10 -4.86
C ASP A 142 -26.15 10.60 -4.99
N GLN A 143 -26.71 10.02 -3.94
CA GLN A 143 -27.29 8.69 -3.99
C GLN A 143 -28.80 8.74 -3.78
N TRP A 144 -29.51 7.84 -4.47
CA TRP A 144 -30.96 7.68 -4.30
C TRP A 144 -31.38 6.22 -4.44
N GLY A 145 -32.51 5.86 -3.85
CA GLY A 145 -33.18 4.59 -4.15
C GLY A 145 -33.39 4.37 -5.65
N LEU A 146 -33.50 3.12 -6.10
CA LEU A 146 -33.72 2.84 -7.53
C LEU A 146 -35.05 3.44 -8.02
N THR A 147 -34.99 4.34 -9.01
CA THR A 147 -36.17 5.01 -9.58
C THR A 147 -36.50 4.54 -11.00
N GLY A 148 -35.54 3.92 -11.69
CA GLY A 148 -35.64 3.59 -13.12
C GLY A 148 -35.44 4.80 -14.05
N CYS A 149 -35.05 5.95 -13.50
CA CYS A 149 -34.69 7.15 -14.26
C CYS A 149 -33.36 6.95 -15.00
N THR A 150 -33.25 7.49 -16.21
CA THR A 150 -31.97 7.57 -16.96
C THR A 150 -30.90 8.41 -16.26
N CYS A 151 -31.29 9.23 -15.28
CA CYS A 151 -30.39 9.97 -14.41
C CYS A 151 -29.57 9.06 -13.45
N GLN A 152 -30.00 7.81 -13.25
CA GLN A 152 -29.25 6.78 -12.51
C GLN A 152 -28.46 5.83 -13.42
N GLU A 153 -28.64 5.94 -14.73
CA GLU A 153 -27.96 5.09 -15.70
C GLU A 153 -26.71 5.78 -16.24
N TRP A 154 -25.62 5.01 -16.30
CA TRP A 154 -24.30 5.47 -16.68
C TRP A 154 -23.71 4.63 -17.81
N GLN A 155 -22.96 5.29 -18.70
CA GLN A 155 -22.11 4.65 -19.68
C GLN A 155 -20.66 4.72 -19.20
N LEU A 156 -19.98 3.58 -19.21
CA LEU A 156 -18.54 3.50 -18.91
C LEU A 156 -17.76 3.60 -20.23
N VAL A 157 -17.32 4.82 -20.56
CA VAL A 157 -16.56 5.07 -21.79
C VAL A 157 -15.10 4.71 -21.53
N ASN A 158 -14.67 3.56 -22.06
CA ASN A 158 -13.29 3.11 -22.00
C ASN A 158 -12.39 4.05 -22.81
N THR A 159 -11.35 4.60 -22.16
CA THR A 159 -10.41 5.53 -22.79
C THR A 159 -9.25 4.84 -23.49
N GLY A 160 -9.00 3.56 -23.20
CA GLY A 160 -7.83 2.80 -23.63
C GLY A 160 -6.53 3.16 -22.90
N ALA A 161 -6.53 4.21 -22.07
CA ALA A 161 -5.35 4.63 -21.30
C ALA A 161 -5.22 3.78 -20.03
N SER A 162 -4.00 3.32 -19.71
CA SER A 162 -3.71 2.65 -18.44
C SER A 162 -3.82 3.64 -17.26
N PRO A 163 -4.37 3.24 -16.11
CA PRO A 163 -4.40 4.09 -14.91
C PRO A 163 -2.99 4.37 -14.36
N TYR A 164 -2.07 3.41 -14.50
CA TYR A 164 -0.69 3.52 -14.03
C TYR A 164 0.30 3.00 -15.08
N PRO A 165 1.54 3.54 -15.10
CA PRO A 165 2.63 2.94 -15.86
C PRO A 165 2.99 1.54 -15.33
N ALA A 166 3.32 0.62 -16.24
CA ALA A 166 3.87 -0.67 -15.86
C ALA A 166 5.26 -0.51 -15.23
N PRO A 167 5.67 -1.41 -14.31
CA PRO A 167 7.04 -1.44 -13.82
C PRO A 167 8.05 -1.72 -14.93
N ARG A 168 9.32 -1.38 -14.68
CA ARG A 168 10.43 -1.81 -15.53
C ARG A 168 10.38 -3.33 -15.71
N ALA A 169 10.64 -3.80 -16.92
CA ALA A 169 10.80 -5.22 -17.18
C ALA A 169 12.01 -5.75 -16.39
N VAL A 170 11.76 -6.68 -15.48
CA VAL A 170 12.78 -7.37 -14.69
C VAL A 170 12.85 -8.84 -15.07
N ALA A 171 14.03 -9.43 -14.93
CA ALA A 171 14.26 -10.84 -15.29
C ALA A 171 15.28 -11.50 -14.36
N GLY A 172 15.38 -12.83 -14.48
CA GLY A 172 16.28 -13.66 -13.68
C GLY A 172 15.56 -14.37 -12.53
N ASN A 173 16.29 -15.23 -11.83
CA ASN A 173 15.71 -16.07 -10.77
C ASN A 173 15.57 -15.35 -9.42
N GLY A 174 16.13 -14.15 -9.29
CA GLY A 174 16.10 -13.34 -8.07
C GLY A 174 14.98 -12.31 -7.99
N ILE A 175 14.07 -12.25 -8.97
CA ILE A 175 12.97 -11.27 -9.02
C ILE A 175 11.76 -11.67 -8.17
N PHE A 176 11.74 -12.90 -7.65
CA PHE A 176 10.63 -13.40 -6.86
C PHE A 176 10.88 -13.09 -5.40
N VAL A 177 10.33 -11.95 -4.97
CA VAL A 177 10.64 -11.32 -3.70
C VAL A 177 9.34 -10.81 -3.07
N HIS A 178 9.28 -10.89 -1.75
CA HIS A 178 8.24 -10.29 -0.92
C HIS A 178 8.92 -9.23 -0.03
N ASP A 179 8.23 -8.13 0.23
CA ASP A 179 8.71 -6.96 0.99
C ASP A 179 10.12 -6.47 0.61
N PRO A 180 10.34 -6.06 -0.67
CA PRO A 180 11.67 -5.79 -1.14
C PRO A 180 12.27 -4.49 -0.57
N TYR A 181 13.49 -4.61 -0.05
CA TYR A 181 14.39 -3.50 0.18
C TYR A 181 15.55 -3.56 -0.84
N MET A 182 15.78 -2.47 -1.56
CA MET A 182 16.87 -2.39 -2.53
C MET A 182 17.85 -1.27 -2.20
N LEU A 183 19.15 -1.57 -2.33
CA LEU A 183 20.21 -0.56 -2.33
C LEU A 183 21.17 -0.79 -3.48
N ARG A 184 21.93 0.26 -3.83
CA ARG A 184 23.08 0.19 -4.73
C ARG A 184 24.35 0.50 -3.94
N ASP A 185 25.31 -0.42 -3.95
CA ASP A 185 26.58 -0.22 -3.25
C ASP A 185 27.54 0.70 -4.03
N THR A 186 28.68 1.02 -3.42
CA THR A 186 29.71 1.89 -4.01
C THR A 186 30.42 1.28 -5.20
N SER A 187 30.36 -0.05 -5.39
CA SER A 187 30.86 -0.73 -6.60
C SER A 187 29.88 -0.60 -7.76
N GLY A 188 28.66 -0.14 -7.49
CA GLY A 188 27.59 0.02 -8.45
C GLY A 188 26.69 -1.20 -8.59
N LYS A 189 26.84 -2.19 -7.70
CA LYS A 189 26.03 -3.41 -7.67
C LYS A 189 24.76 -3.18 -6.85
N TYR A 190 23.64 -3.64 -7.38
CA TYR A 190 22.35 -3.65 -6.69
C TYR A 190 22.23 -4.89 -5.81
N TRP A 191 21.68 -4.67 -4.61
CA TRP A 191 21.35 -5.69 -3.63
C TRP A 191 19.87 -5.60 -3.33
N LEU A 192 19.17 -6.72 -3.47
CA LEU A 192 17.74 -6.86 -3.26
C LEU A 192 17.51 -7.84 -2.12
N TYR A 193 17.02 -7.31 -1.01
CA TYR A 193 16.65 -8.06 0.19
C TYR A 193 15.14 -8.22 0.19
N GLY A 194 14.64 -9.32 0.76
CA GLY A 194 13.22 -9.46 1.03
C GLY A 194 12.95 -10.48 2.13
N SER A 195 11.67 -10.63 2.44
CA SER A 195 11.16 -11.64 3.37
C SER A 195 11.57 -13.05 2.96
N HIS A 196 11.49 -13.98 3.91
CA HIS A 196 11.81 -15.40 3.74
C HIS A 196 13.25 -15.65 3.32
N GLN A 197 14.13 -14.83 3.86
CA GLN A 197 15.57 -14.94 3.64
C GLN A 197 15.96 -14.87 2.15
N THR A 198 15.31 -14.01 1.37
CA THR A 198 15.67 -13.79 -0.03
C THR A 198 16.75 -12.72 -0.16
N LEU A 199 17.82 -13.04 -0.91
CA LEU A 199 18.89 -12.11 -1.27
C LEU A 199 19.26 -12.31 -2.75
N ALA A 200 19.13 -11.27 -3.54
CA ALA A 200 19.49 -11.26 -4.95
C ALA A 200 20.35 -10.05 -5.30
N THR A 201 21.03 -10.13 -6.43
CA THR A 201 21.90 -9.06 -6.91
C THR A 201 21.76 -8.81 -8.40
N SER A 202 22.07 -7.58 -8.80
CA SER A 202 22.06 -7.15 -10.20
C SER A 202 23.18 -6.14 -10.45
N THR A 203 23.72 -6.10 -11.67
CA THR A 203 24.68 -5.06 -12.11
C THR A 203 24.02 -3.97 -12.95
N ASP A 204 22.81 -4.22 -13.47
CA ASP A 204 22.06 -3.31 -14.36
C ASP A 204 20.73 -2.81 -13.76
N GLY A 205 20.37 -3.32 -12.58
CA GLY A 205 19.16 -2.94 -11.84
C GLY A 205 17.87 -3.56 -12.40
N VAL A 206 17.94 -4.53 -13.32
CA VAL A 206 16.76 -5.22 -13.89
C VAL A 206 16.93 -6.73 -14.04
N ASN A 207 18.15 -7.23 -14.22
CA ASN A 207 18.44 -8.66 -14.25
C ASN A 207 18.97 -9.10 -12.88
N PHE A 208 18.13 -9.76 -12.07
CA PHE A 208 18.45 -10.17 -10.71
C PHE A 208 18.72 -11.67 -10.61
N THR A 209 19.85 -12.01 -9.99
CA THR A 209 20.25 -13.40 -9.69
C THR A 209 20.33 -13.62 -8.19
N ASN A 210 19.81 -14.75 -7.71
CA ASN A 210 19.97 -15.17 -6.31
C ASN A 210 21.44 -15.17 -5.90
N TYR A 211 21.74 -14.60 -4.74
CA TYR A 211 23.10 -14.54 -4.23
C TYR A 211 23.45 -15.85 -3.51
N THR A 212 24.48 -16.54 -3.99
CA THR A 212 24.93 -17.85 -3.50
C THR A 212 26.40 -17.88 -3.07
N ASN A 213 27.14 -16.79 -3.29
CA ASN A 213 28.58 -16.73 -2.98
C ASN A 213 28.84 -16.27 -1.53
N CYS A 214 28.43 -17.09 -0.56
CA CYS A 214 28.65 -16.85 0.87
C CYS A 214 29.66 -17.81 1.48
N THR A 215 30.27 -17.35 2.57
CA THR A 215 31.08 -18.19 3.46
C THR A 215 30.19 -19.17 4.23
N SER A 216 30.77 -20.28 4.68
CA SER A 216 30.07 -21.25 5.56
C SER A 216 29.54 -20.61 6.85
N ALA A 217 30.23 -19.57 7.36
CA ALA A 217 29.81 -18.81 8.53
C ALA A 217 28.50 -18.04 8.29
N GLN A 218 28.26 -17.54 7.07
CA GLN A 218 27.01 -16.87 6.69
C GLN A 218 25.86 -17.85 6.45
N MET A 219 26.16 -19.12 6.16
CA MET A 219 25.12 -20.12 5.85
C MET A 219 24.66 -20.92 7.07
N GLY A 220 25.48 -21.03 8.13
CA GLY A 220 25.18 -21.84 9.32
C GLY A 220 24.78 -23.29 9.06
N GLY A 221 25.12 -23.86 7.90
CA GLY A 221 24.83 -25.25 7.53
C GLY A 221 23.63 -25.49 6.58
N TYR A 222 22.99 -24.45 6.04
CA TYR A 222 21.89 -24.56 5.06
C TYR A 222 22.38 -24.50 3.58
N ALA A 223 21.56 -24.92 2.60
CA ALA A 223 21.89 -24.93 1.15
C ALA A 223 20.81 -24.21 0.30
N PRO A 224 21.10 -23.72 -0.95
CA PRO A 224 22.36 -23.24 -1.51
C PRO A 224 22.48 -21.70 -1.54
N ASN A 225 21.51 -20.97 -0.97
CA ASN A 225 21.43 -19.51 -1.06
C ASN A 225 21.87 -18.85 0.25
N CYS A 226 22.44 -17.64 0.15
CA CYS A 226 22.86 -16.87 1.31
C CYS A 226 21.64 -16.19 1.95
N PRO A 227 21.42 -16.33 3.26
CA PRO A 227 20.35 -15.61 3.90
C PRO A 227 20.72 -14.11 3.97
N PRO A 228 19.75 -13.20 3.81
CA PRO A 228 19.96 -11.76 3.93
C PRO A 228 20.41 -11.38 5.32
N ILE A 229 20.09 -12.19 6.34
CA ILE A 229 20.59 -12.11 7.71
C ILE A 229 20.83 -13.50 8.29
N GLY A 230 21.76 -13.61 9.24
CA GLY A 230 22.02 -14.87 9.94
C GLY A 230 23.19 -15.68 9.38
N PRO A 231 23.50 -16.86 9.94
CA PRO A 231 22.62 -17.86 10.56
C PRO A 231 22.03 -17.46 11.92
N ASP A 232 21.08 -18.24 12.44
CA ASP A 232 20.35 -17.93 13.68
C ASP A 232 21.27 -17.43 14.81
N PHE A 233 21.04 -16.18 15.25
CA PHE A 233 21.84 -15.62 16.34
C PHE A 233 21.41 -16.21 17.68
N SER A 234 22.35 -16.30 18.62
CA SER A 234 22.08 -16.82 19.96
C SER A 234 20.98 -16.05 20.71
N SER A 235 20.80 -14.76 20.41
CA SER A 235 19.79 -13.90 21.06
C SER A 235 18.35 -14.29 20.73
N TRP A 236 18.12 -14.95 19.60
CA TRP A 236 16.78 -15.36 19.15
C TRP A 236 16.69 -16.80 18.66
N SER A 237 17.77 -17.57 18.81
CA SER A 237 17.75 -19.02 18.62
C SER A 237 16.61 -19.63 19.44
N GLY A 238 15.62 -20.22 18.76
CA GLY A 238 14.45 -20.82 19.39
C GLY A 238 13.23 -19.89 19.54
N LEU A 239 13.28 -18.65 19.05
CA LEU A 239 12.11 -17.74 18.99
C LEU A 239 11.19 -18.00 17.79
N GLN A 240 11.25 -19.18 17.16
CA GLN A 240 10.40 -19.54 16.02
C GLN A 240 9.14 -20.31 16.36
N THR A 241 8.18 -20.18 15.44
CA THR A 241 7.03 -21.04 15.14
C THR A 241 7.34 -22.54 15.26
N PRO A 242 6.34 -23.38 15.60
CA PRO A 242 6.54 -24.80 15.92
C PRO A 242 7.42 -25.53 14.89
N LYS A 243 8.35 -26.39 15.36
CA LYS A 243 9.33 -27.15 14.56
C LYS A 243 8.83 -27.77 13.24
N GLY A 244 7.51 -27.98 13.09
CA GLY A 244 6.89 -28.47 11.86
C GLY A 244 6.76 -27.46 10.71
N TRP A 245 6.99 -26.16 10.92
CA TRP A 245 6.75 -25.13 9.88
C TRP A 245 7.96 -24.89 8.96
N ASN A 246 9.17 -25.09 9.46
CA ASN A 246 10.39 -24.90 8.68
C ASN A 246 11.34 -26.11 8.72
N ASN A 247 10.87 -27.28 9.20
CA ASN A 247 11.66 -28.51 9.28
C ASN A 247 12.99 -28.35 10.05
N GLY A 248 13.06 -27.41 11.02
CA GLY A 248 14.28 -27.11 11.78
C GLY A 248 15.31 -26.25 11.05
N ALA A 249 14.91 -25.53 10.01
CA ALA A 249 15.72 -24.49 9.34
C ALA A 249 15.90 -23.23 10.21
N ASN A 250 16.60 -22.22 9.66
CA ASN A 250 16.71 -20.90 10.28
C ASN A 250 15.34 -20.25 10.52
N THR A 251 15.30 -19.39 11.52
CA THR A 251 14.85 -17.99 11.42
C THR A 251 14.05 -17.55 10.18
N ASP A 252 12.75 -17.81 9.99
CA ASP A 252 11.96 -17.12 8.97
C ASP A 252 11.84 -15.64 9.36
N VAL A 253 12.45 -14.80 8.54
CA VAL A 253 12.64 -13.37 8.81
C VAL A 253 11.87 -12.59 7.76
N TRP A 254 11.15 -11.57 8.22
CA TRP A 254 10.28 -10.74 7.38
C TRP A 254 10.77 -9.29 7.27
N ALA A 255 10.47 -8.68 6.13
CA ALA A 255 10.62 -7.26 5.78
C ALA A 255 11.96 -6.65 6.23
N PRO A 256 13.11 -7.18 5.77
CA PRO A 256 14.39 -6.60 6.11
C PRO A 256 14.55 -5.21 5.47
N SER A 257 15.05 -4.25 6.24
CA SER A 257 15.37 -2.91 5.76
C SER A 257 16.72 -2.46 6.28
N LEU A 258 17.47 -1.71 5.48
CA LEU A 258 18.85 -1.36 5.80
C LEU A 258 19.05 0.15 5.94
N MET A 259 19.96 0.52 6.83
CA MET A 259 20.53 1.85 6.90
C MET A 259 22.06 1.75 6.81
N VAL A 260 22.66 2.49 5.88
CA VAL A 260 24.12 2.46 5.66
C VAL A 260 24.75 3.73 6.18
N VAL A 261 25.67 3.61 7.15
CA VAL A 261 26.36 4.74 7.76
C VAL A 261 27.85 4.44 7.88
N ASN A 262 28.69 5.33 7.31
CA ASN A 262 30.15 5.22 7.38
C ASN A 262 30.69 3.84 6.97
N GLY A 263 30.13 3.25 5.91
CA GLY A 263 30.51 1.91 5.42
C GLY A 263 29.98 0.74 6.26
N THR A 264 29.24 1.00 7.34
CA THR A 264 28.56 -0.04 8.13
C THR A 264 27.12 -0.16 7.68
N TYR A 265 26.72 -1.39 7.37
CA TYR A 265 25.35 -1.78 7.06
C TYR A 265 24.66 -2.14 8.38
N TYR A 266 23.54 -1.48 8.68
CA TYR A 266 22.63 -1.83 9.77
C TYR A 266 21.38 -2.42 9.14
N GLN A 267 21.17 -3.72 9.33
CA GLN A 267 19.97 -4.39 8.85
C GLN A 267 19.01 -4.59 10.00
N TYR A 268 17.83 -4.00 9.85
CA TYR A 268 16.70 -4.18 10.74
C TYR A 268 15.77 -5.20 10.11
N TYR A 269 15.20 -6.07 10.94
CA TYR A 269 14.48 -7.23 10.45
C TYR A 269 13.44 -7.70 11.48
N SER A 270 12.40 -8.37 11.00
CA SER A 270 11.32 -8.87 11.84
C SER A 270 11.42 -10.37 12.02
N ILE A 271 11.15 -10.85 13.23
CA ILE A 271 10.93 -12.28 13.52
C ILE A 271 9.52 -12.43 14.10
N PRO A 272 8.59 -13.07 13.37
CA PRO A 272 7.27 -13.40 13.89
C PRO A 272 7.34 -14.62 14.82
N TYR A 273 6.63 -14.57 15.95
CA TYR A 273 6.59 -15.67 16.93
C TYR A 273 5.34 -16.56 16.75
N LEU A 274 4.14 -15.95 16.71
CA LEU A 274 2.84 -16.63 16.50
C LEU A 274 1.88 -15.72 15.71
N PRO A 275 2.17 -15.42 14.44
CA PRO A 275 1.49 -14.33 13.71
C PRO A 275 -0.01 -14.56 13.46
N SER A 276 -0.55 -15.75 13.77
CA SER A 276 -1.95 -16.08 13.54
C SER A 276 -2.92 -15.70 14.68
N THR A 277 -2.45 -15.24 15.85
CA THR A 277 -3.36 -14.95 16.98
C THR A 277 -3.15 -13.65 17.78
N GLY A 278 -2.06 -12.88 17.63
CA GLY A 278 -1.92 -11.70 18.52
C GLY A 278 -0.70 -10.79 18.37
N ALA A 279 -0.26 -10.47 17.14
CA ALA A 279 0.82 -9.48 16.91
C ALA A 279 2.12 -9.76 17.71
N GLU A 280 2.46 -11.04 17.97
CA GLU A 280 3.68 -11.42 18.69
C GLU A 280 4.89 -11.46 17.73
N ALA A 281 5.77 -10.47 17.86
CA ALA A 281 6.94 -10.33 16.99
C ALA A 281 8.10 -9.59 17.69
N VAL A 282 9.27 -9.65 17.09
CA VAL A 282 10.43 -8.82 17.47
C VAL A 282 11.06 -8.16 16.26
N ILE A 283 11.55 -6.95 16.46
CA ILE A 283 12.45 -6.26 15.53
C ILE A 283 13.85 -6.35 16.11
N GLY A 284 14.76 -6.96 15.35
CA GLY A 284 16.19 -6.99 15.67
C GLY A 284 16.99 -6.02 14.79
N VAL A 285 18.25 -5.78 15.19
CA VAL A 285 19.23 -5.13 14.32
C VAL A 285 20.56 -5.88 14.35
N ALA A 286 21.17 -6.02 13.18
CA ALA A 286 22.50 -6.57 13.02
C ALA A 286 23.36 -5.67 12.13
N THR A 287 24.68 -5.75 12.32
CA THR A 287 25.65 -4.92 11.60
C THR A 287 26.61 -5.73 10.75
N SER A 288 27.02 -5.19 9.61
CA SER A 288 28.09 -5.76 8.79
C SER A 288 28.90 -4.68 8.08
N ALA A 289 30.13 -5.01 7.69
CA ALA A 289 30.94 -4.21 6.77
C ALA A 289 30.62 -4.49 5.29
N SER A 290 29.76 -5.48 5.01
CA SER A 290 29.41 -5.91 3.67
C SER A 290 27.89 -6.10 3.54
N PRO A 291 27.30 -5.86 2.37
CA PRO A 291 25.85 -5.97 2.17
C PRO A 291 25.31 -7.40 2.36
N GLN A 292 26.13 -8.43 2.13
CA GLN A 292 25.76 -9.84 2.31
C GLN A 292 26.08 -10.40 3.72
N GLY A 293 26.61 -9.60 4.63
CA GLY A 293 27.21 -10.09 5.86
C GLY A 293 28.69 -10.51 5.71
N PRO A 294 29.27 -11.22 6.70
CA PRO A 294 28.62 -11.77 7.87
C PRO A 294 28.07 -10.68 8.80
N TRP A 295 27.00 -11.03 9.50
CA TRP A 295 26.26 -10.11 10.37
C TRP A 295 26.65 -10.32 11.83
N THR A 296 26.75 -9.21 12.56
CA THR A 296 26.97 -9.18 14.01
C THR A 296 25.71 -8.66 14.68
N ASP A 297 25.06 -9.51 15.48
CA ASP A 297 23.88 -9.16 16.24
C ASP A 297 24.11 -7.99 17.20
N LYS A 298 23.10 -7.13 17.33
CA LYS A 298 23.05 -6.04 18.32
C LYS A 298 21.87 -6.19 19.28
N GLY A 299 21.03 -7.20 19.08
CA GLY A 299 19.87 -7.49 19.91
C GLY A 299 18.58 -6.86 19.40
N PHE A 300 17.58 -6.82 20.28
CA PHE A 300 16.23 -6.37 19.95
C PHE A 300 16.09 -4.86 20.03
N VAL A 301 15.52 -4.27 18.99
CA VAL A 301 15.15 -2.86 18.92
C VAL A 301 13.81 -2.65 19.63
N THR A 302 12.81 -3.45 19.29
CA THR A 302 11.49 -3.46 19.94
C THR A 302 10.85 -4.84 19.85
N LYS A 303 9.81 -5.07 20.64
CA LYS A 303 9.13 -6.36 20.80
C LYS A 303 7.65 -6.11 21.02
N SER A 304 6.82 -7.02 20.53
CA SER A 304 5.39 -6.97 20.73
C SER A 304 4.79 -8.25 21.27
N TRP A 305 3.74 -8.10 22.09
CA TRP A 305 3.01 -9.23 22.65
C TRP A 305 1.56 -8.84 22.99
N ASN A 306 0.61 -9.12 22.09
CA ASN A 306 -0.82 -8.85 22.29
C ASN A 306 -1.63 -10.16 22.51
N SER A 307 -0.94 -11.28 22.80
CA SER A 307 -1.59 -12.56 23.07
C SER A 307 -2.49 -12.50 24.30
N THR A 308 -3.77 -12.83 24.15
CA THR A 308 -4.69 -13.08 25.28
C THR A 308 -4.56 -14.50 25.83
N THR A 309 -3.85 -15.38 25.13
CA THR A 309 -3.78 -16.83 25.43
C THR A 309 -2.43 -17.28 25.96
N THR A 310 -1.36 -16.50 25.78
CA THR A 310 -0.01 -16.83 26.27
C THR A 310 0.68 -15.63 26.94
N SER A 311 1.39 -15.88 28.05
CA SER A 311 2.22 -14.84 28.68
C SER A 311 3.47 -14.53 27.86
N PRO A 312 3.96 -13.28 27.84
CA PRO A 312 5.21 -12.94 27.17
C PRO A 312 6.39 -13.74 27.75
N PRO A 313 7.38 -14.13 26.93
CA PRO A 313 8.63 -14.72 27.41
C PRO A 313 9.33 -13.77 28.41
N PRO A 314 10.20 -14.30 29.29
CA PRO A 314 10.99 -13.46 30.19
C PRO A 314 11.72 -12.34 29.42
N GLY A 315 11.53 -11.08 29.85
CA GLY A 315 12.12 -9.91 29.19
C GLY A 315 11.33 -9.35 28.00
N PHE A 316 10.11 -9.83 27.78
CA PHE A 316 9.10 -9.26 26.88
C PHE A 316 7.97 -8.65 27.73
N TRP A 317 7.25 -7.68 27.19
CA TRP A 317 6.11 -7.04 27.84
C TRP A 317 4.91 -7.04 26.89
N ALA A 318 3.72 -6.98 27.47
CA ALA A 318 2.50 -6.85 26.67
C ALA A 318 2.49 -5.49 25.96
N THR A 319 2.20 -5.51 24.66
CA THR A 319 2.00 -4.33 23.84
C THR A 319 0.71 -4.48 23.05
N THR A 320 0.16 -3.37 22.59
CA THR A 320 -0.88 -3.38 21.54
C THR A 320 -0.23 -3.57 20.17
N ASP A 321 0.88 -2.86 19.94
CA ASP A 321 1.50 -2.65 18.63
C ASP A 321 2.12 -3.91 18.05
N ASN A 322 2.06 -4.10 16.73
CA ASN A 322 2.74 -5.18 16.01
C ASN A 322 4.19 -4.78 15.65
N ALA A 323 5.18 -5.42 16.28
CA ALA A 323 6.61 -5.13 16.08
C ALA A 323 7.16 -5.85 14.84
N ILE A 324 6.69 -5.45 13.65
CA ILE A 324 7.23 -5.87 12.36
C ILE A 324 7.44 -4.66 11.43
N ASP A 325 8.01 -4.93 10.27
CA ASP A 325 8.23 -4.02 9.16
C ASP A 325 9.05 -2.77 9.52
N PRO A 326 10.29 -2.95 10.01
CA PRO A 326 11.16 -1.83 10.35
C PRO A 326 11.58 -1.05 9.10
N ALA A 327 11.57 0.28 9.22
CA ALA A 327 12.11 1.20 8.24
C ALA A 327 13.03 2.24 8.90
N PRO A 328 14.32 1.90 9.06
CA PRO A 328 15.32 2.82 9.57
C PRO A 328 15.64 3.91 8.54
N PHE A 329 15.84 5.14 8.99
CA PHE A 329 16.31 6.24 8.15
C PHE A 329 17.08 7.27 8.97
N ARG A 330 17.78 8.16 8.27
CA ARG A 330 18.37 9.36 8.86
C ARG A 330 17.57 10.58 8.44
N ASP A 331 17.29 11.46 9.39
CA ASP A 331 16.67 12.74 9.08
C ASP A 331 17.68 13.73 8.43
N ALA A 332 17.19 14.89 7.97
CA ALA A 332 18.02 15.91 7.34
C ALA A 332 19.12 16.48 8.27
N SER A 333 18.99 16.32 9.59
CA SER A 333 20.00 16.71 10.58
C SER A 333 20.97 15.58 10.92
N GLY A 334 20.76 14.39 10.35
CA GLY A 334 21.58 13.20 10.59
C GLY A 334 21.17 12.38 11.82
N ASN A 335 20.06 12.69 12.50
CA ASN A 335 19.57 11.84 13.58
C ASN A 335 18.96 10.55 13.01
N TRP A 336 19.08 9.46 13.75
CA TRP A 336 18.60 8.15 13.33
C TRP A 336 17.20 7.90 13.87
N TRP A 337 16.35 7.35 13.02
CA TRP A 337 14.96 7.07 13.31
C TRP A 337 14.58 5.71 12.73
N MET A 338 13.56 5.09 13.30
CA MET A 338 12.93 3.89 12.75
C MET A 338 11.42 4.04 12.82
N ALA A 339 10.77 3.88 11.67
CA ALA A 339 9.34 3.60 11.63
C ALA A 339 9.11 2.08 11.68
N TRP A 340 8.00 1.64 12.26
CA TRP A 340 7.56 0.24 12.26
C TRP A 340 6.07 0.17 12.55
N GLY A 341 5.44 -0.97 12.28
CA GLY A 341 4.05 -1.18 12.64
C GLY A 341 3.26 -1.83 11.51
N SER A 342 2.15 -2.44 11.90
CA SER A 342 1.31 -3.23 11.01
C SER A 342 -0.09 -3.37 11.62
N TRP A 343 -1.11 -3.06 10.83
CA TRP A 343 -2.55 -3.06 11.12
C TRP A 343 -3.01 -2.09 12.23
N THR A 344 -3.66 -2.63 13.26
CA THR A 344 -4.71 -1.93 14.03
C THR A 344 -4.19 -0.76 14.86
N ASP A 345 -2.96 -0.85 15.36
CA ASP A 345 -2.35 0.19 16.19
C ASP A 345 -1.63 1.28 15.38
N GLY A 346 -1.49 1.05 14.07
CA GLY A 346 -0.91 1.97 13.11
C GLY A 346 0.60 1.85 13.03
N THR A 347 1.21 2.86 12.41
CA THR A 347 2.65 2.99 12.29
C THR A 347 3.22 3.88 13.39
N HIS A 348 4.26 3.39 14.05
CA HIS A 348 5.02 4.08 15.08
C HIS A 348 6.38 4.55 14.57
N LEU A 349 6.95 5.53 15.27
CA LEU A 349 8.23 6.15 14.95
C LEU A 349 9.00 6.44 16.25
N VAL A 350 10.29 6.10 16.28
CA VAL A 350 11.15 6.31 17.45
C VAL A 350 12.56 6.72 17.02
N GLN A 351 13.24 7.49 17.87
CA GLN A 351 14.64 7.84 17.67
C GLN A 351 15.56 6.68 18.07
N LEU A 352 16.56 6.42 17.24
CA LEU A 352 17.59 5.41 17.48
C LEU A 352 18.88 6.05 18.02
N ASP A 353 19.67 5.27 18.76
CA ASP A 353 21.00 5.62 19.23
C ASP A 353 22.06 5.24 18.17
N PRO A 354 22.78 6.21 17.57
CA PRO A 354 23.83 5.91 16.59
C PRO A 354 24.96 5.02 17.12
N ALA A 355 25.15 4.93 18.44
CA ALA A 355 26.21 4.12 19.05
C ALA A 355 25.98 2.61 18.86
N ASN A 356 24.73 2.17 18.76
CA ASN A 356 24.38 0.75 18.73
C ASN A 356 23.26 0.38 17.75
N GLY A 357 22.51 1.35 17.22
CA GLY A 357 21.36 1.12 16.34
C GLY A 357 20.07 0.72 17.05
N LEU A 358 20.04 0.68 18.38
CA LEU A 358 18.86 0.38 19.19
C LEU A 358 18.06 1.65 19.49
N ILE A 359 16.89 1.50 20.12
CA ILE A 359 16.10 2.65 20.59
C ILE A 359 16.92 3.50 21.56
N LYS A 360 16.94 4.81 21.33
CA LYS A 360 17.60 5.76 22.22
C LYS A 360 16.88 5.81 23.56
N ALA A 361 17.64 5.79 24.66
CA ALA A 361 17.08 5.83 26.01
C ALA A 361 16.12 7.02 26.20
N ASN A 362 14.94 6.74 26.75
CA ASN A 362 13.84 7.70 26.99
C ASN A 362 13.30 8.39 25.72
N ALA A 363 13.53 7.84 24.53
CA ALA A 363 12.93 8.37 23.31
C ALA A 363 11.41 8.21 23.34
N PRO A 364 10.63 9.27 23.07
CA PRO A 364 9.20 9.14 22.87
C PRO A 364 8.89 8.33 21.60
N VAL A 365 7.79 7.59 21.64
CA VAL A 365 7.21 6.90 20.48
C VAL A 365 6.08 7.77 19.91
N TYR A 366 6.09 8.00 18.60
CA TYR A 366 5.07 8.76 17.88
C TYR A 366 4.25 7.81 17.01
N THR A 367 2.93 7.96 16.98
CA THR A 367 2.09 7.33 15.94
C THR A 367 1.97 8.28 14.77
N VAL A 368 2.44 7.88 13.59
CA VAL A 368 2.52 8.73 12.39
C VAL A 368 1.47 8.41 11.33
N ALA A 369 0.90 7.21 11.38
CA ALA A 369 -0.19 6.76 10.51
C ALA A 369 -1.05 5.73 11.27
N LYS A 370 -2.36 5.68 10.97
CA LYS A 370 -3.30 4.74 11.60
C LYS A 370 -4.56 4.58 10.77
N ARG A 371 -4.96 3.32 10.56
CA ARG A 371 -6.21 2.91 9.90
C ARG A 371 -7.03 1.99 10.80
N GLY A 372 -7.55 2.59 11.87
CA GLY A 372 -8.29 1.90 12.93
C GLY A 372 -9.75 2.33 12.98
N THR A 373 -10.62 1.46 12.45
CA THR A 373 -12.10 1.47 12.53
C THR A 373 -12.83 2.05 11.30
N PRO A 374 -13.29 1.18 10.36
CA PRO A 374 -12.96 -0.24 10.27
C PRO A 374 -11.46 -0.44 10.05
N SER A 375 -10.91 -1.59 10.49
CA SER A 375 -9.51 -1.90 10.16
C SER A 375 -9.42 -2.10 8.65
N ALA A 376 -8.53 -1.34 8.01
CA ALA A 376 -8.38 -1.32 6.56
C ALA A 376 -6.98 -1.78 6.11
N GLY A 377 -6.21 -2.41 7.01
CA GLY A 377 -4.82 -2.81 6.79
C GLY A 377 -3.88 -1.61 6.56
N GLU A 378 -2.74 -1.61 7.23
CA GLU A 378 -1.65 -0.67 6.97
C GLU A 378 -0.39 -1.30 7.53
N GLU A 379 0.61 -1.60 6.70
CA GLU A 379 1.84 -2.24 7.14
C GLU A 379 2.99 -1.84 6.21
N GLY A 380 4.20 -2.37 6.40
CA GLY A 380 5.33 -2.05 5.51
C GLY A 380 5.66 -0.56 5.40
N PRO A 381 5.70 0.23 6.51
CA PRO A 381 5.96 1.65 6.43
C PRO A 381 7.35 1.92 5.86
N PHE A 382 7.51 2.99 5.09
CA PHE A 382 8.80 3.47 4.62
C PHE A 382 8.85 5.00 4.62
N ILE A 383 9.93 5.60 5.10
CA ILE A 383 10.10 7.06 5.12
C ILE A 383 11.29 7.47 4.25
N TYR A 384 11.03 8.37 3.30
CA TYR A 384 12.04 8.91 2.39
C TYR A 384 12.06 10.44 2.45
N TYR A 385 13.23 11.03 2.70
CA TYR A 385 13.40 12.48 2.69
C TYR A 385 13.75 12.97 1.28
N TYR A 386 12.97 13.94 0.77
CA TYR A 386 13.20 14.54 -0.54
C TYR A 386 12.70 15.99 -0.58
N ASN A 387 13.56 16.92 -1.01
CA ASN A 387 13.24 18.33 -1.22
C ASN A 387 12.44 18.99 -0.08
N GLY A 388 12.87 18.79 1.16
CA GLY A 388 12.26 19.44 2.33
C GLY A 388 11.07 18.71 2.95
N TYR A 389 10.66 17.57 2.40
CA TYR A 389 9.59 16.74 2.95
C TYR A 389 10.09 15.34 3.30
N TYR A 390 9.49 14.77 4.34
CA TYR A 390 9.50 13.35 4.64
C TYR A 390 8.25 12.74 4.03
N TYR A 391 8.42 11.82 3.09
CA TYR A 391 7.33 11.08 2.47
C TYR A 391 7.21 9.73 3.16
N TYR A 392 6.02 9.47 3.69
CA TYR A 392 5.61 8.18 4.21
C TYR A 392 4.97 7.37 3.08
N PHE A 393 5.44 6.14 2.89
CA PHE A 393 4.84 5.15 2.01
C PHE A 393 4.40 3.97 2.85
N ALA A 394 3.21 3.46 2.60
CA ALA A 394 2.81 2.17 3.13
C ALA A 394 1.75 1.56 2.22
N PRO A 395 1.77 0.25 2.03
CA PRO A 395 0.62 -0.44 1.51
C PRO A 395 -0.52 -0.55 2.52
N ILE A 396 -1.75 -0.60 2.01
CA ILE A 396 -2.99 -0.76 2.78
C ILE A 396 -3.84 -1.91 2.23
N ASN A 397 -4.83 -2.36 3.00
CA ASN A 397 -5.65 -3.56 2.78
C ASN A 397 -4.88 -4.88 2.91
N GLU A 398 -5.38 -5.96 2.29
CA GLU A 398 -4.86 -7.31 2.49
C GLU A 398 -3.78 -7.68 1.47
N CYS A 399 -2.56 -7.92 1.97
CA CYS A 399 -1.52 -8.62 1.24
C CYS A 399 -1.84 -10.11 1.08
N CYS A 400 -0.96 -10.80 0.35
CA CYS A 400 -0.70 -12.22 0.53
C CYS A 400 -1.86 -13.14 0.09
N LYS A 401 -2.74 -12.64 -0.78
CA LYS A 401 -3.84 -13.40 -1.41
C LYS A 401 -3.59 -13.69 -2.90
N GLY A 402 -2.35 -13.53 -3.37
CA GLY A 402 -2.02 -13.76 -4.79
C GLY A 402 -2.90 -12.91 -5.71
N SER A 403 -3.54 -13.54 -6.69
CA SER A 403 -4.38 -12.86 -7.68
C SER A 403 -5.65 -12.20 -7.13
N THR A 404 -5.97 -12.36 -5.85
CA THR A 404 -7.11 -11.69 -5.20
C THR A 404 -6.69 -10.67 -4.14
N SER A 405 -5.40 -10.33 -4.07
CA SER A 405 -4.92 -9.29 -3.15
C SER A 405 -5.49 -7.91 -3.50
N THR A 406 -5.93 -7.20 -2.46
CA THR A 406 -6.49 -5.84 -2.54
C THR A 406 -5.47 -4.76 -2.12
N TYR A 407 -4.22 -5.17 -1.98
CA TYR A 407 -3.11 -4.35 -1.55
C TYR A 407 -2.88 -3.18 -2.52
N ARG A 408 -2.51 -2.03 -1.99
CA ARG A 408 -2.14 -0.86 -2.80
C ARG A 408 -1.29 0.07 -1.96
N THR A 409 -0.41 0.83 -2.60
CA THR A 409 0.49 1.75 -1.91
C THR A 409 -0.15 3.13 -1.78
N ILE A 410 -0.14 3.70 -0.57
CA ILE A 410 -0.45 5.10 -0.31
C ILE A 410 0.80 5.90 0.00
N VAL A 411 0.68 7.23 -0.13
CA VAL A 411 1.68 8.20 0.28
C VAL A 411 1.05 9.34 1.09
N GLY A 412 1.79 9.81 2.10
CA GLY A 412 1.57 11.10 2.75
C GLY A 412 2.90 11.79 2.98
N ARG A 413 2.89 13.08 3.37
CA ARG A 413 4.12 13.82 3.64
C ARG A 413 4.02 14.74 4.85
N SER A 414 5.18 15.06 5.41
CA SER A 414 5.35 16.02 6.49
C SER A 414 6.64 16.81 6.28
N THR A 415 6.70 18.05 6.76
CA THR A 415 7.97 18.82 6.87
C THR A 415 8.73 18.51 8.16
N SER A 416 8.09 17.81 9.11
CA SER A 416 8.67 17.34 10.36
C SER A 416 8.77 15.82 10.38
N VAL A 417 9.89 15.29 10.89
CA VAL A 417 10.13 13.84 11.02
C VAL A 417 8.99 13.15 11.77
N THR A 418 8.48 13.78 12.83
CA THR A 418 7.44 13.24 13.72
C THR A 418 6.02 13.56 13.28
N GLY A 419 5.84 14.11 12.08
CA GLY A 419 4.53 14.49 11.56
C GLY A 419 4.04 15.87 12.03
N PRO A 420 2.74 16.16 11.83
CA PRO A 420 1.73 15.26 11.26
C PRO A 420 2.00 14.96 9.78
N TYR A 421 1.85 13.70 9.38
CA TYR A 421 1.83 13.32 7.97
C TYR A 421 0.40 13.46 7.45
N VAL A 422 0.26 14.13 6.32
CA VAL A 422 -1.02 14.37 5.66
C VAL A 422 -0.96 13.89 4.22
N ASP A 423 -2.10 13.50 3.66
CA ASP A 423 -2.25 13.24 2.23
C ASP A 423 -2.49 14.53 1.43
N ARG A 424 -2.61 14.39 0.11
CA ARG A 424 -2.81 15.52 -0.81
C ARG A 424 -4.16 16.21 -0.62
N GLY A 425 -5.17 15.48 -0.14
CA GLY A 425 -6.48 16.00 0.19
C GLY A 425 -6.54 16.74 1.52
N GLY A 426 -5.48 16.67 2.33
CA GLY A 426 -5.36 17.30 3.64
C GLY A 426 -5.81 16.42 4.81
N VAL A 427 -6.07 15.12 4.58
CA VAL A 427 -6.44 14.19 5.65
C VAL A 427 -5.17 13.66 6.31
N ALA A 428 -5.12 13.70 7.64
CA ALA A 428 -4.00 13.14 8.40
C ALA A 428 -3.95 11.61 8.21
N LEU A 429 -2.74 11.05 8.07
CA LEU A 429 -2.57 9.60 7.99
C LEU A 429 -3.02 8.89 9.29
N THR A 430 -2.96 9.58 10.43
CA THR A 430 -3.51 9.08 11.71
C THR A 430 -5.04 9.05 11.76
N ALA A 431 -5.71 9.61 10.76
CA ALA A 431 -7.16 9.62 10.59
C ALA A 431 -7.61 8.82 9.34
N GLY A 432 -6.76 7.90 8.85
CA GLY A 432 -7.05 7.08 7.67
C GLY A 432 -6.85 7.79 6.34
N GLY A 433 -6.13 8.91 6.31
CA GLY A 433 -5.69 9.55 5.06
C GLY A 433 -4.75 8.68 4.24
N GLY A 434 -4.40 9.15 3.04
CA GLY A 434 -3.41 8.54 2.15
C GLY A 434 -3.76 8.78 0.69
N THR A 435 -2.87 9.45 -0.03
CA THR A 435 -2.99 9.59 -1.48
C THR A 435 -2.55 8.28 -2.12
N ILE A 436 -3.36 7.70 -3.01
CA ILE A 436 -2.98 6.46 -3.70
C ILE A 436 -1.78 6.77 -4.61
N LEU A 437 -0.69 6.03 -4.43
CA LEU A 437 0.49 6.11 -5.30
C LEU A 437 0.40 5.08 -6.43
N LEU A 438 -0.04 3.87 -6.09
CA LEU A 438 -0.10 2.74 -7.01
C LEU A 438 -1.11 1.70 -6.53
N SER A 439 -1.98 1.27 -7.44
CA SER A 439 -2.95 0.19 -7.18
C SER A 439 -2.91 -0.88 -8.27
N THR A 440 -3.72 -1.92 -8.11
CA THR A 440 -3.90 -2.97 -9.12
C THR A 440 -4.22 -2.40 -10.51
N HIS A 441 -3.48 -2.82 -11.53
CA HIS A 441 -3.71 -2.49 -12.94
C HIS A 441 -3.04 -3.54 -13.85
N GLY A 442 -3.73 -4.03 -14.88
CA GLY A 442 -3.18 -5.10 -15.73
C GLY A 442 -2.89 -6.38 -14.93
N ASN A 443 -1.70 -6.94 -15.14
CA ASN A 443 -1.20 -8.09 -14.38
C ASN A 443 -0.53 -7.69 -13.04
N ILE A 444 -0.44 -6.39 -12.73
CA ILE A 444 0.13 -5.89 -11.48
C ILE A 444 -0.99 -5.90 -10.43
N ILE A 445 -1.07 -6.96 -9.63
CA ILE A 445 -2.12 -7.12 -8.60
C ILE A 445 -1.48 -6.86 -7.23
N GLY A 446 -2.13 -6.07 -6.39
CA GLY A 446 -1.69 -5.90 -5.01
C GLY A 446 -0.30 -5.26 -4.83
N PRO A 447 0.08 -4.17 -5.53
CA PRO A 447 1.43 -3.61 -5.41
C PRO A 447 1.68 -2.98 -4.02
N GLY A 448 2.73 -3.43 -3.33
CA GLY A 448 3.05 -2.97 -1.97
C GLY A 448 4.34 -3.54 -1.37
N GLY A 449 4.47 -3.38 -0.05
CA GLY A 449 5.61 -3.84 0.76
C GLY A 449 6.94 -3.22 0.35
N GLY A 450 6.91 -2.01 -0.22
CA GLY A 450 8.03 -1.45 -0.95
C GLY A 450 8.90 -0.45 -0.19
N SER A 451 10.03 -0.12 -0.78
CA SER A 451 11.00 0.88 -0.31
C SER A 451 11.31 1.90 -1.41
N VAL A 452 11.81 3.08 -1.00
CA VAL A 452 12.28 4.11 -1.93
C VAL A 452 13.75 4.38 -1.70
N PHE A 453 14.54 4.42 -2.77
CA PHE A 453 15.94 4.81 -2.69
C PHE A 453 16.32 5.79 -3.80
N THR A 454 17.35 6.60 -3.54
CA THR A 454 17.95 7.48 -4.56
C THR A 454 18.84 6.64 -5.47
N ASP A 455 18.40 6.36 -6.70
CA ASP A 455 19.09 5.45 -7.59
C ASP A 455 20.18 6.17 -8.41
N ALA A 456 21.42 6.08 -7.93
CA ALA A 456 22.58 6.62 -8.64
C ALA A 456 22.82 5.99 -10.02
N GLY A 457 22.39 4.73 -10.23
CA GLY A 457 22.47 4.09 -11.55
C GLY A 457 21.35 4.52 -12.51
N ASN A 458 20.35 5.24 -12.02
CA ASN A 458 19.25 5.83 -12.78
C ASN A 458 19.22 7.36 -12.61
N GLY A 459 20.39 8.01 -12.66
CA GLY A 459 20.49 9.47 -12.67
C GLY A 459 20.12 10.16 -11.35
N ASN A 460 20.31 9.47 -10.21
CA ASN A 460 19.93 9.93 -8.87
C ASN A 460 18.44 10.23 -8.70
N LYS A 461 17.59 9.55 -9.48
CA LYS A 461 16.14 9.69 -9.33
C LYS A 461 15.65 8.84 -8.16
N PRO A 462 14.65 9.33 -7.38
CA PRO A 462 13.96 8.49 -6.42
C PRO A 462 13.27 7.33 -7.16
N THR A 463 13.51 6.10 -6.72
CA THR A 463 13.01 4.87 -7.34
C THR A 463 12.23 4.10 -6.29
N TYR A 464 10.97 3.78 -6.59
CA TYR A 464 10.13 2.92 -5.78
C TYR A 464 10.31 1.46 -6.20
N VAL A 465 10.56 0.62 -5.21
CA VAL A 465 10.79 -0.82 -5.36
C VAL A 465 9.75 -1.50 -4.49
N TYR A 466 9.01 -2.43 -5.06
CA TYR A 466 7.88 -3.06 -4.37
C TYR A 466 7.70 -4.48 -4.89
N HIS A 467 6.88 -5.28 -4.21
CA HIS A 467 6.39 -6.52 -4.80
C HIS A 467 4.97 -6.31 -5.32
N TYR A 468 4.58 -7.08 -6.32
CA TYR A 468 3.20 -7.25 -6.73
C TYR A 468 2.94 -8.74 -6.97
N TYR A 469 1.69 -9.16 -6.90
CA TYR A 469 1.26 -10.50 -7.26
C TYR A 469 1.05 -10.55 -8.78
N ASP A 470 1.94 -11.21 -9.49
CA ASP A 470 1.92 -11.20 -10.95
C ASP A 470 0.80 -12.09 -11.50
N GLY A 471 -0.23 -11.46 -12.08
CA GLY A 471 -1.35 -12.15 -12.71
C GLY A 471 -0.93 -13.09 -13.86
N ASN A 472 0.19 -12.82 -14.52
CA ASN A 472 0.74 -13.68 -15.57
C ASN A 472 1.51 -14.88 -15.02
N ASN A 473 1.78 -14.90 -13.71
CA ASN A 473 2.57 -15.93 -13.04
C ASN A 473 1.82 -16.52 -11.83
N GLY A 474 0.49 -16.67 -11.96
CA GLY A 474 -0.35 -17.31 -10.94
C GLY A 474 -0.44 -16.55 -9.61
N GLY A 475 -0.22 -15.23 -9.64
CA GLY A 475 -0.23 -14.39 -8.43
C GLY A 475 1.04 -14.57 -7.59
N ARG A 476 2.16 -14.96 -8.19
CA ARG A 476 3.45 -15.05 -7.48
C ARG A 476 4.00 -13.65 -7.21
N ALA A 477 4.44 -13.40 -5.97
CA ALA A 477 5.10 -12.16 -5.59
C ALA A 477 6.36 -11.93 -6.45
N THR A 478 6.37 -10.81 -7.16
CA THR A 478 7.36 -10.45 -8.18
C THR A 478 7.76 -8.98 -7.99
N LEU A 479 9.03 -8.70 -8.22
CA LEU A 479 9.64 -7.37 -8.11
C LEU A 479 9.03 -6.39 -9.12
N GLY A 480 8.52 -5.27 -8.62
CA GLY A 480 8.22 -4.06 -9.38
C GLY A 480 9.25 -2.97 -9.11
N ILE A 481 9.64 -2.23 -10.16
CA ILE A 481 10.56 -1.09 -10.07
C ILE A 481 10.01 0.04 -10.93
N ASN A 482 9.72 1.19 -10.32
CA ASN A 482 9.33 2.41 -11.02
C ASN A 482 10.14 3.61 -10.53
N THR A 483 10.37 4.56 -11.42
CA THR A 483 10.90 5.86 -11.02
C THR A 483 9.75 6.68 -10.42
N LEU A 484 10.04 7.50 -9.41
CA LEU A 484 9.10 8.49 -8.91
C LEU A 484 9.33 9.83 -9.60
N GLY A 485 8.28 10.36 -10.22
CA GLY A 485 8.17 11.77 -10.58
C GLY A 485 7.59 12.57 -9.42
N PHE A 486 7.75 13.89 -9.44
CA PHE A 486 7.11 14.79 -8.47
C PHE A 486 6.39 15.91 -9.21
N THR A 487 5.15 16.18 -8.82
CA THR A 487 4.38 17.32 -9.31
C THR A 487 5.04 18.64 -8.87
N ALA A 488 4.61 19.76 -9.47
CA ALA A 488 5.16 21.09 -9.12
C ALA A 488 4.95 21.46 -7.64
N ASP A 489 3.87 20.98 -7.03
CA ASP A 489 3.54 21.11 -5.60
C ASP A 489 4.19 20.01 -4.73
N GLY A 490 5.01 19.14 -5.32
CA GLY A 490 5.87 18.16 -4.62
C GLY A 490 5.18 16.86 -4.23
N TRP A 491 4.14 16.41 -4.93
CA TRP A 491 3.53 15.10 -4.68
C TRP A 491 4.14 14.04 -5.60
N PRO A 492 4.55 12.87 -5.09
CA PRO A 492 5.12 11.83 -5.91
C PRO A 492 4.06 11.14 -6.76
N PHE A 493 4.46 10.68 -7.94
CA PHE A 493 3.67 9.83 -8.83
C PHE A 493 4.57 8.80 -9.51
N ILE A 494 3.99 7.67 -9.93
CA ILE A 494 4.69 6.61 -10.65
C ILE A 494 4.97 7.05 -12.09
N GLN A 495 6.23 6.90 -12.53
CA GLN A 495 6.68 7.11 -13.92
C GLN A 495 6.89 5.81 -14.68
#